data_AF-A0A0M3JCC7-F1
#
_entry.id   AF-A0A0M3JCC7-F1
#
_cell.length_a   1.000
_cell.length_b   1.000
_cell.length_c   1.000
_cell.angle_alpha   90.00
_cell.angle_beta   90.00
_cell.angle_gamma   90.00
#
_symmetry.space_group_name_H-M   'P 1'
#
loop_
_entity.id
_entity.type
_entity.pdbx_description
1 polymer ?
#
loop_
_entity_poly.entity_id
_entity_poly.type
_entity_poly.pdbx_seq_one_letter_code
_entity_poly.pdbx_strand_id
1 'polypeptide(L)'
;MLEDPVLKGLIGPTLACVVGPQFQRTRDGDRFYYENPGIFTRGQLFEIRKSSLARLLCDNGDNINFVPREAFRLGRMTPCSQIPQMDLSRWKEL
;
A
#
# COMPACT_ATOMS: atom_id res chain seq x y z
N MET A 1 -13.39 4.33 21.46
CA MET A 1 -12.06 4.27 22.09
C MET A 1 -12.02 5.28 23.22
N LEU A 2 -11.36 4.97 24.33
CA LEU A 2 -11.35 5.81 25.54
C LEU A 2 -10.09 6.69 25.68
N GLU A 3 -8.96 6.26 25.11
CA GLU A 3 -7.73 7.02 25.13
C GLU A 3 -7.66 7.99 23.94
N ASP A 4 -7.05 9.16 24.16
CA ASP A 4 -6.76 10.10 23.08
C ASP A 4 -5.74 9.51 22.09
N PRO A 5 -5.86 9.82 20.78
CA PRO A 5 -4.90 9.37 19.78
C PRO A 5 -3.48 9.86 20.07
N VAL A 6 -2.49 9.02 19.78
CA VAL A 6 -1.09 9.44 19.77
C VAL A 6 -0.84 10.50 18.69
N LEU A 7 0.22 11.31 18.83
CA LEU A 7 0.56 12.36 17.86
C LEU A 7 0.67 11.78 16.43
N LYS A 8 -0.12 12.34 15.51
CA LYS A 8 -0.25 11.89 14.09
C LYS A 8 -0.79 10.47 13.91
N GLY A 9 -1.37 9.87 14.94
CA GLY A 9 -2.06 8.58 14.89
C GLY A 9 -3.58 8.72 14.98
N LEU A 10 -4.28 7.60 14.84
CA LEU A 10 -5.74 7.51 14.97
C LEU A 10 -6.17 6.69 16.19
N ILE A 11 -5.23 6.10 16.92
CA ILE A 11 -5.46 5.17 18.03
C ILE A 11 -4.67 5.61 19.26
N GLY A 12 -5.20 5.29 20.44
CA GLY A 12 -4.54 5.56 21.72
C GLY A 12 -3.32 4.67 22.00
N PRO A 13 -2.51 5.02 23.02
CA PRO A 13 -1.26 4.35 23.35
C PRO A 13 -1.40 2.85 23.61
N THR A 14 -2.47 2.40 24.27
CA THR A 14 -2.69 0.97 24.53
C THR A 14 -2.90 0.22 23.22
N LEU A 15 -3.76 0.72 22.34
CA LEU A 15 -4.01 0.06 21.06
C LEU A 15 -2.79 0.14 20.13
N ALA A 16 -2.01 1.23 20.19
CA ALA A 16 -0.74 1.32 19.46
C ALA A 16 0.27 0.25 19.90
N CYS A 17 0.35 -0.03 21.22
CA CYS A 17 1.20 -1.07 21.80
C CYS A 17 0.78 -2.49 21.40
N VAL A 18 -0.49 -2.70 21.06
CA VAL A 18 -0.97 -4.00 20.55
C VAL A 18 -0.76 -4.10 19.04
N VAL A 19 -1.23 -3.09 18.29
CA VAL A 19 -1.29 -3.12 16.83
C VAL A 19 0.12 -3.06 16.22
N GLY A 20 0.99 -2.16 16.69
CA GLY A 20 2.34 -1.98 16.12
C GLY A 20 3.19 -3.25 16.18
N PRO A 21 3.43 -3.83 17.38
CA PRO A 21 4.17 -5.08 17.52
C PRO A 21 3.52 -6.26 16.80
N GLN A 22 2.19 -6.32 16.69
CA GLN A 22 1.53 -7.38 15.93
C GLN A 22 1.85 -7.29 14.44
N PHE A 23 1.73 -6.11 13.82
CA PHE A 23 2.11 -5.91 12.41
C PHE A 23 3.61 -6.20 12.18
N GLN A 24 4.48 -5.79 13.11
CA GLN A 24 5.90 -6.09 13.02
C GLN A 24 6.17 -7.60 13.03
N ARG A 25 5.59 -8.35 13.98
CA ARG A 25 5.78 -9.81 14.08
C ARG A 25 5.26 -10.53 12.84
N THR A 26 4.13 -10.08 12.29
CA THR A 26 3.58 -10.63 11.03
C THR A 26 4.53 -10.39 9.86
N ARG A 27 5.12 -9.19 9.74
CA ARG A 27 6.11 -8.87 8.70
C ARG A 27 7.39 -9.68 8.88
N ASP A 28 8.01 -9.61 10.05
CA ASP A 28 9.33 -10.17 10.31
C ASP A 28 9.29 -11.72 10.35
N GLY A 29 8.14 -12.30 10.72
CA GLY A 29 7.92 -13.75 10.75
C GLY A 29 7.45 -14.37 9.44
N ASP A 30 7.13 -13.56 8.42
CA ASP A 30 6.69 -14.06 7.13
C ASP A 30 7.88 -14.33 6.21
N ARG A 31 8.14 -15.62 5.97
CA ARG A 31 9.18 -16.09 5.04
C ARG A 31 8.99 -15.52 3.63
N PHE A 32 7.75 -15.28 3.21
CA PHE A 32 7.39 -14.78 1.89
C PHE A 32 7.08 -13.28 1.87
N TYR A 33 7.41 -12.54 2.93
CA TYR A 33 7.26 -11.09 2.93
C TYR A 33 7.94 -10.51 1.68
N TYR A 34 7.21 -9.67 0.92
CA TYR A 34 7.56 -9.35 -0.46
C TYR A 34 8.91 -8.61 -0.64
N GLU A 35 9.44 -8.01 0.42
CA GLU A 35 10.75 -7.35 0.39
C GLU A 35 11.91 -8.28 0.78
N ASN A 36 11.63 -9.52 1.20
CA ASN A 36 12.67 -10.48 1.54
C ASN A 36 13.49 -10.84 0.29
N PRO A 37 14.82 -11.00 0.44
CA PRO A 37 15.69 -11.43 -0.66
C PRO A 37 15.21 -12.74 -1.29
N GLY A 38 15.14 -12.78 -2.62
CA GLY A 38 14.77 -13.98 -3.36
C GLY A 38 13.27 -14.19 -3.58
N ILE A 39 12.39 -13.36 -3.00
CA ILE A 39 10.94 -13.42 -3.28
C ILE A 39 10.61 -12.76 -4.61
N PHE A 40 11.12 -11.55 -4.83
CA PHE A 40 11.00 -10.82 -6.09
C PHE A 40 12.37 -10.35 -6.57
N THR A 41 12.52 -10.24 -7.89
CA THR A 41 13.68 -9.57 -8.49
C THR A 41 13.65 -8.07 -8.18
N ARG A 42 14.79 -7.38 -8.32
CA ARG A 42 14.84 -5.91 -8.15
C ARG A 42 13.87 -5.17 -9.08
N GLY A 43 13.72 -5.65 -10.32
CA GLY A 43 12.79 -5.07 -11.29
C GLY A 43 11.33 -5.25 -10.86
N GLN A 44 10.96 -6.44 -10.41
CA GLN A 44 9.63 -6.74 -9.88
C GLN A 44 9.31 -5.92 -8.63
N LEU A 45 10.25 -5.82 -7.68
CA LEU A 45 10.06 -5.02 -6.46
C LEU A 45 9.89 -3.53 -6.75
N PHE A 46 10.61 -3.00 -7.75
CA PHE A 46 10.44 -1.62 -8.20
C PHE A 46 9.02 -1.38 -8.75
N GLU A 47 8.48 -2.33 -9.51
CA GLU A 47 7.12 -2.25 -10.04
C GLU A 47 6.05 -2.41 -8.93
N ILE A 48 6.22 -3.35 -7.98
CA ILE A 48 5.32 -3.52 -6.83
C ILE A 48 5.19 -2.21 -6.04
N ARG A 49 6.30 -1.48 -5.83
CA ARG A 49 6.32 -0.21 -5.08
C ARG A 49 5.54 0.93 -5.75
N LYS A 50 5.18 0.81 -7.03
CA LYS A 50 4.28 1.77 -7.70
C LYS A 50 2.81 1.54 -7.37
N SER A 51 2.47 0.38 -6.79
CA SER A 51 1.10 0.02 -6.44
C SER A 51 0.49 1.03 -5.47
N SER A 52 -0.79 1.34 -5.68
CA SER A 52 -1.56 2.22 -4.79
C SER A 52 -3.02 1.81 -4.80
N LEU A 53 -3.73 2.05 -3.69
CA LEU A 53 -5.18 1.84 -3.66
C LEU A 53 -5.91 2.72 -4.69
N ALA A 54 -5.37 3.91 -4.99
CA ALA A 54 -5.86 4.78 -6.06
C ALA A 54 -5.80 4.09 -7.44
N ARG A 55 -4.68 3.43 -7.76
CA ARG A 55 -4.54 2.66 -9.01
C ARG A 55 -5.49 1.47 -9.05
N LEU A 56 -5.63 0.75 -7.93
CA LEU A 56 -6.55 -0.38 -7.82
C LEU A 56 -7.99 0.03 -8.13
N LEU A 57 -8.45 1.17 -7.60
CA LEU A 57 -9.77 1.72 -7.90
C LEU A 57 -9.91 2.11 -9.38
N CYS A 58 -8.87 2.72 -9.97
CA CYS A 58 -8.88 3.08 -11.39
C CYS A 58 -8.89 1.88 -12.34
N ASP A 59 -8.24 0.77 -11.99
CA ASP A 59 -8.19 -0.44 -12.84
C ASP A 59 -9.46 -1.29 -12.75
N ASN A 60 -10.16 -1.27 -11.61
CA ASN A 60 -11.21 -2.24 -11.30
C ASN A 60 -12.57 -1.61 -10.99
N GLY A 61 -12.66 -0.28 -10.93
CA GLY A 61 -13.90 0.42 -10.59
C GLY A 61 -14.70 0.80 -11.83
N ASP A 62 -16.00 0.48 -11.82
CA ASP A 62 -16.91 0.87 -12.90
C ASP A 62 -17.03 2.39 -13.00
N ASN A 63 -16.73 2.94 -14.18
CA ASN A 63 -16.80 4.38 -14.47
C ASN A 63 -15.95 5.28 -13.53
N ILE A 64 -14.94 4.74 -12.84
CA ILE A 64 -14.01 5.52 -12.02
C ILE A 64 -12.93 6.14 -12.90
N ASN A 65 -13.03 7.45 -13.14
CA ASN A 65 -12.08 8.21 -13.95
C ASN A 65 -11.18 9.15 -13.14
N PHE A 66 -11.56 9.43 -11.89
CA PHE A 66 -10.86 10.33 -10.99
C PHE A 66 -10.80 9.75 -9.59
N VAL A 67 -9.63 9.86 -8.96
CA VAL A 67 -9.37 9.39 -7.59
C VAL A 67 -8.44 10.37 -6.86
N PRO A 68 -8.49 10.47 -5.53
CA PRO A 68 -7.40 11.11 -4.80
C PRO A 68 -6.10 10.33 -5.01
N ARG A 69 -4.97 11.03 -5.23
CA ARG A 69 -3.67 10.37 -5.42
C ARG A 69 -3.27 9.52 -4.22
N GLU A 70 -3.54 9.99 -3.00
CA GLU A 70 -3.35 9.25 -1.76
C GLU A 70 -4.73 8.85 -1.21
N ALA A 71 -5.15 7.60 -1.46
CA ALA A 71 -6.53 7.16 -1.20
C ALA A 71 -7.01 7.27 0.26
N PHE A 72 -6.09 7.27 1.23
CA PHE A 72 -6.40 7.43 2.65
C PHE A 72 -6.41 8.89 3.14
N ARG A 73 -6.08 9.85 2.26
CA ARG A 73 -6.08 11.28 2.60
C ARG A 73 -7.14 12.01 1.80
N LEU A 74 -7.80 12.95 2.47
CA LEU A 74 -8.61 13.94 1.78
C LEU A 74 -7.71 14.82 0.92
N GLY A 75 -8.07 15.01 -0.34
CA GLY A 75 -7.24 15.74 -1.26
C GLY A 75 -7.88 15.92 -2.63
N ARG A 76 -7.11 16.56 -3.52
CA ARG A 76 -7.58 16.86 -4.87
C ARG A 76 -7.73 15.57 -5.68
N MET A 77 -8.86 15.47 -6.37
CA MET A 77 -9.11 14.43 -7.35
C MET A 77 -8.13 14.53 -8.52
N THR A 78 -7.58 13.40 -8.93
CA THR A 78 -6.57 13.25 -9.97
C THR A 78 -7.10 12.29 -11.03
N PRO A 79 -6.96 12.58 -12.33
CA PRO A 79 -7.36 11.65 -13.38
C PRO A 79 -6.60 10.33 -13.25
N CYS A 80 -7.28 9.21 -13.51
CA CYS A 80 -6.67 7.88 -13.46
C CYS A 80 -5.47 7.71 -14.39
N SER A 81 -5.40 8.47 -15.50
CA SER A 81 -4.25 8.50 -16.41
C SER A 81 -2.97 9.06 -15.80
N GLN A 82 -3.05 9.80 -14.69
CA GLN A 82 -1.90 10.36 -13.97
C GLN A 82 -1.49 9.53 -12.75
N ILE A 83 -2.22 8.44 -12.46
CA ILE A 83 -1.89 7.51 -11.38
C ILE A 83 -0.90 6.46 -11.91
N PRO A 84 0.28 6.29 -11.29
CA PRO A 84 1.27 5.30 -11.73
C PRO A 84 0.67 3.89 -11.84
N GLN A 85 1.05 3.18 -12.90
CA GLN A 85 0.68 1.80 -13.14
C GLN A 85 1.90 0.89 -13.00
N MET A 86 1.67 -0.31 -12.50
CA MET A 86 2.68 -1.36 -12.41
C MET A 86 2.92 -1.97 -13.81
N ASP A 87 4.19 -2.08 -14.22
CA ASP A 87 4.56 -2.77 -15.46
C ASP A 87 4.74 -4.27 -15.20
N LEU A 88 3.73 -5.05 -15.59
CA LEU A 88 3.72 -6.50 -15.45
C LEU A 88 4.66 -7.24 -16.41
N SER A 89 5.26 -6.56 -17.39
CA SER A 89 6.23 -7.19 -18.30
C SER A 89 7.47 -7.73 -17.56
N ARG A 90 7.74 -7.25 -16.34
CA ARG A 90 8.81 -7.74 -15.44
C ARG A 90 8.59 -9.17 -14.92
N TRP A 91 7.42 -9.75 -15.14
CA TRP A 91 7.10 -11.15 -14.81
C TRP A 91 7.09 -12.06 -16.04
N LYS A 92 7.38 -11.53 -17.23
CA LYS A 92 7.44 -12.35 -18.44
C LYS A 92 8.61 -13.34 -18.33
N GLU A 93 8.29 -14.62 -18.37
CA GLU A 93 9.26 -15.70 -18.56
C GLU A 93 9.64 -15.80 -20.04
N LEU A 94 10.89 -16.18 -20.32
CA LEU A 94 11.41 -16.36 -21.68
C LEU A 94 10.92 -17.67 -22.29
#